data_AF-A0A947CF93-F1
#
_entry.id   AF-A0A947CF93-F1
#
_cell.length_a   1.000
_cell.length_b   1.000
_cell.length_c   1.000
_cell.angle_alpha   90.00
_cell.angle_beta   90.00
_cell.angle_gamma   90.00
#
_symmetry.space_group_name_H-M   'P 1'
#
loop_
_entity.id
_entity.type
_entity.pdbx_description
1 polymer ?
#
loop_
_entity_poly.entity_id
_entity_poly.type
_entity_poly.pdbx_seq_one_letter_code
_entity_poly.pdbx_strand_id
1 'polypeptide(L)'
;MSARKKKPVVKKNMPKFRSEDAERDFWAEHNVVDFFDWEKSVLGSFPALKPSTQTISLRLPKALLEELKTLANERDVPYQSLLKIFLAERVARERGRKRSRTKADV
;
A
#
# COMPACT_ATOMS: atom_id res chain seq x y z
N MET A 1 15.18 -18.03 19.08
CA MET A 1 14.11 -18.09 18.07
C MET A 1 12.77 -18.25 18.78
N SER A 2 12.16 -17.16 19.24
CA SER A 2 10.87 -17.25 19.96
C SER A 2 9.74 -17.06 18.95
N ALA A 3 9.04 -18.14 18.62
CA ALA A 3 7.84 -18.10 17.81
C ALA A 3 6.77 -17.23 18.51
N ARG A 4 6.38 -16.13 17.89
CA ARG A 4 5.25 -15.29 18.34
C ARG A 4 3.99 -16.17 18.37
N LYS A 5 3.55 -16.57 19.56
CA LYS A 5 2.25 -17.24 19.75
C LYS A 5 1.15 -16.29 19.28
N LYS A 6 0.43 -16.64 18.20
CA LYS A 6 -0.79 -15.93 17.79
C LYS A 6 -1.87 -16.18 18.85
N LYS A 7 -2.43 -15.12 19.44
CA LYS A 7 -3.60 -15.22 20.33
C LYS A 7 -4.80 -15.76 19.51
N PRO A 8 -5.59 -16.69 20.04
CA PRO A 8 -6.77 -17.19 19.35
C PRO A 8 -7.81 -16.06 19.24
N VAL A 9 -8.25 -15.76 18.02
CA VAL A 9 -9.33 -14.80 17.78
C VAL A 9 -10.64 -15.53 18.09
N VAL A 10 -11.28 -15.17 19.21
CA VAL A 10 -12.58 -15.72 19.60
C VAL A 10 -13.64 -15.08 18.71
N LYS A 11 -14.25 -15.89 17.82
CA LYS A 11 -15.30 -15.44 16.90
C LYS A 11 -16.59 -15.17 17.70
N LYS A 12 -17.08 -13.92 17.72
CA LYS A 12 -18.44 -13.61 18.18
C LYS A 12 -19.40 -13.73 17.00
N ASN A 13 -20.55 -14.37 17.22
CA ASN A 13 -21.58 -14.54 16.19
C ASN A 13 -22.22 -13.17 15.86
N MET A 14 -22.55 -12.96 14.58
CA MET A 14 -23.24 -11.74 14.13
C MET A 14 -24.62 -11.64 14.81
N PRO A 15 -24.95 -10.50 15.46
CA PRO A 15 -26.28 -10.31 16.03
C PRO A 15 -27.34 -10.22 14.93
N LYS A 16 -28.57 -10.65 15.22
CA LYS A 16 -29.74 -10.40 14.35
C LYS A 16 -30.47 -9.17 14.87
N PHE A 17 -30.45 -8.09 14.10
CA PHE A 17 -31.16 -6.86 14.46
C PHE A 17 -32.58 -6.86 13.89
N ARG A 18 -33.51 -6.23 14.62
CA ARG A 18 -34.91 -6.08 14.22
C ARG A 18 -35.19 -4.74 13.52
N SER A 19 -34.31 -3.75 13.69
CA SER A 19 -34.38 -2.42 13.06
C SER A 19 -32.97 -1.86 12.81
N GLU A 20 -32.86 -0.91 11.87
CA GLU A 20 -31.61 -0.20 11.55
C GLU A 20 -31.10 0.62 12.75
N ASP A 21 -31.99 1.25 13.52
CA ASP A 21 -31.61 2.04 14.69
C ASP A 21 -30.90 1.17 15.75
N ALA A 22 -31.41 -0.04 16.00
CA ALA A 22 -30.79 -0.97 16.94
C ALA A 22 -29.43 -1.49 16.44
N GLU A 23 -29.23 -1.57 15.13
CA GLU A 23 -27.93 -1.90 14.53
C GLU A 23 -26.93 -0.74 14.69
N ARG A 24 -27.39 0.50 14.48
CA ARG A 24 -26.58 1.70 14.62
C ARG A 24 -26.08 1.89 16.05
N ASP A 25 -26.96 1.73 17.04
CA ASP A 25 -26.61 1.83 18.46
C ASP A 25 -25.61 0.72 18.86
N PHE A 26 -25.80 -0.49 18.33
CA PHE A 26 -24.89 -1.59 18.58
C PHE A 26 -23.48 -1.33 18.00
N TRP A 27 -23.38 -0.88 16.75
CA TRP A 27 -22.10 -0.58 16.10
C TRP A 27 -21.41 0.69 16.61
N ALA A 28 -22.14 1.60 17.26
CA ALA A 28 -21.55 2.73 17.97
C ALA A 28 -20.71 2.25 19.17
N GLU A 29 -21.10 1.15 19.81
CA GLU A 29 -20.43 0.59 20.99
C GLU A 29 -19.47 -0.56 20.66
N HIS A 30 -19.67 -1.26 19.54
CA HIS A 30 -18.93 -2.48 19.20
C HIS A 30 -17.95 -2.31 18.03
N ASN A 31 -16.75 -2.89 18.17
CA ASN A 31 -15.75 -2.90 17.12
C ASN A 31 -16.01 -4.01 16.09
N VAL A 32 -16.12 -3.64 14.82
CA VAL A 32 -16.35 -4.55 13.67
C VAL A 32 -15.27 -5.63 13.55
N VAL A 33 -14.05 -5.37 14.03
CA VAL A 33 -12.92 -6.31 13.98
C VAL A 33 -13.20 -7.61 14.75
N ASP A 34 -14.04 -7.56 15.79
CA ASP A 34 -14.35 -8.72 16.65
C ASP A 34 -15.38 -9.68 16.04
N PHE A 35 -16.11 -9.23 15.00
CA PHE A 35 -17.16 -9.99 14.31
C PHE A 35 -16.76 -10.42 12.89
N PHE A 36 -15.58 -9.99 12.41
CA PHE A 36 -15.12 -10.27 11.06
C PHE A 36 -14.37 -11.61 10.97
N ASP A 37 -14.78 -12.49 10.05
CA ASP A 37 -14.14 -13.79 9.85
C ASP A 37 -12.90 -13.66 8.95
N TRP A 38 -11.75 -13.41 9.57
CA TRP A 38 -10.47 -13.30 8.86
C TRP A 38 -10.10 -14.57 8.08
N GLU A 39 -10.61 -15.75 8.46
CA GLU A 39 -10.35 -17.00 7.73
C GLU A 39 -11.05 -17.06 6.36
N LYS A 40 -12.14 -16.29 6.19
CA LYS A 40 -12.86 -16.15 4.91
C LYS A 40 -12.44 -14.91 4.13
N SER A 41 -11.46 -14.15 4.63
CA SER A 41 -10.97 -12.99 3.92
C SER A 41 -10.28 -13.40 2.62
N VAL A 42 -10.69 -12.77 1.52
CA VAL A 42 -10.07 -12.98 0.21
C VAL A 42 -9.08 -11.84 -0.02
N LEU A 43 -7.89 -12.16 -0.53
CA LEU A 43 -6.97 -11.14 -1.02
C LEU A 43 -7.63 -10.42 -2.20
N GLY A 44 -8.12 -9.20 -1.94
CA GLY A 44 -8.71 -8.36 -2.98
C GLY A 44 -7.67 -8.04 -4.05
N SER A 45 -7.82 -8.62 -5.23
CA SER A 45 -7.12 -8.17 -6.42
C SER A 45 -7.95 -7.07 -7.05
N PHE A 46 -7.36 -5.89 -7.23
CA PHE A 46 -8.01 -4.75 -7.88
C PHE A 46 -7.36 -4.50 -9.24
N PRO A 47 -7.56 -5.37 -10.24
CA PRO A 47 -6.87 -5.29 -11.53
C PRO A 47 -7.22 -4.03 -12.32
N ALA A 48 -8.38 -3.43 -12.05
CA ALA A 48 -8.89 -2.24 -12.75
C ALA A 48 -8.56 -0.90 -12.06
N LEU A 49 -7.96 -0.91 -10.86
CA LEU A 49 -7.56 0.34 -10.20
C LEU A 49 -6.35 0.93 -10.92
N LYS A 50 -6.59 1.99 -11.70
CA LYS A 50 -5.50 2.82 -12.21
C LYS A 50 -4.86 3.54 -11.01
N PRO A 51 -3.52 3.48 -10.84
CA PRO A 51 -2.87 4.30 -9.83
C PRO A 51 -3.18 5.77 -10.11
N SER A 52 -3.67 6.49 -9.10
CA SER A 52 -3.99 7.91 -9.21
C SER A 52 -2.72 8.68 -9.63
N THR A 53 -2.78 9.34 -10.78
CA THR A 53 -1.68 10.19 -11.28
C THR A 53 -1.95 11.65 -10.97
N GLN A 54 -0.98 12.33 -10.36
CA GLN A 54 -1.02 13.77 -10.14
C GLN A 54 0.02 14.44 -11.03
N THR A 55 -0.39 15.47 -11.78
CA THR A 55 0.52 16.29 -12.58
C THR A 55 1.33 17.20 -11.66
N ILE A 56 2.64 17.17 -11.80
CA ILE A 56 3.56 18.02 -11.06
C ILE A 56 4.51 18.74 -12.03
N SER A 57 4.88 19.97 -11.71
CA SER A 57 5.90 20.73 -12.43
C SER A 57 7.23 20.60 -11.71
N LEU A 58 8.25 20.06 -12.40
CA LEU A 58 9.59 19.87 -11.87
C LEU A 58 10.62 20.60 -12.73
N ARG A 59 11.65 21.19 -12.10
CA ARG A 59 12.80 21.76 -12.80
C ARG A 59 13.96 20.78 -12.78
N LEU A 60 14.54 20.52 -13.95
CA LEU A 60 15.68 19.64 -14.14
C LEU A 60 16.78 20.37 -14.91
N PRO A 61 18.07 20.12 -14.62
CA PRO A 61 19.17 20.60 -15.45
C PRO A 61 19.06 20.06 -16.88
N LYS A 62 19.38 20.90 -17.88
CA LYS A 62 19.27 20.53 -19.30
C LYS A 62 20.11 19.30 -19.66
N ALA A 63 21.35 19.23 -19.16
CA ALA A 63 22.25 18.11 -19.43
C ALA A 63 21.66 16.76 -18.98
N LEU A 64 21.07 16.72 -17.77
CA LEU A 64 20.43 15.53 -17.24
C LEU A 64 19.20 15.10 -18.06
N LEU A 65 18.42 16.07 -18.54
CA LEU A 65 17.25 15.77 -19.36
C LEU A 65 17.66 15.13 -20.69
N GLU A 66 18.72 15.63 -21.33
CA GLU A 66 19.23 15.04 -22.58
C GLU A 66 19.80 13.63 -22.35
N GLU A 67 20.54 13.42 -21.27
CA GLU A 67 21.05 12.08 -20.91
C GLU A 67 19.91 11.08 -20.66
N LEU A 68 18.85 11.49 -19.95
CA LEU A 68 17.65 10.68 -19.75
C LEU A 68 16.94 10.33 -21.05
N LYS A 69 16.91 11.24 -22.04
CA LYS A 69 16.33 10.97 -23.36
C LYS A 69 17.17 9.96 -24.14
N THR A 70 18.50 10.09 -24.13
CA THR A 70 19.41 9.15 -24.77
C THR A 70 19.24 7.75 -24.18
N LEU A 71 19.28 7.62 -22.85
CA LEU A 71 19.09 6.35 -22.15
C LEU A 71 17.70 5.74 -22.41
N ALA A 72 16.68 6.56 -22.57
CA ALA A 72 15.33 6.10 -22.86
C ALA A 72 15.23 5.54 -24.29
N ASN A 73 15.86 6.20 -25.26
CA ASN A 73 15.95 5.72 -26.64
C ASN A 73 16.71 4.39 -26.73
N GLU A 74 17.86 4.28 -26.06
CA GLU A 74 18.65 3.04 -26.00
C GLU A 74 17.85 1.83 -25.46
N ARG A 75 16.88 2.10 -24.58
CA ARG A 75 16.02 1.09 -23.96
C ARG A 75 14.67 0.94 -24.66
N ASP A 76 14.46 1.63 -25.77
CA ASP A 76 13.21 1.67 -26.53
C ASP A 76 11.98 2.03 -25.67
N VAL A 77 12.13 3.01 -24.77
CA VAL A 77 11.06 3.50 -23.90
C VAL A 77 10.94 5.02 -23.95
N PRO A 78 9.74 5.60 -23.71
CA PRO A 78 9.60 7.04 -23.55
C PRO A 78 10.36 7.54 -22.31
N TYR A 79 11.05 8.68 -22.42
CA TYR A 79 11.84 9.25 -21.31
C TYR A 79 11.00 9.50 -20.04
N GLN A 80 9.73 9.86 -20.20
CA GLN A 80 8.80 10.04 -19.07
C GLN A 80 8.50 8.73 -18.34
N SER A 81 8.42 7.62 -19.09
CA SER A 81 8.24 6.28 -18.51
C SER A 81 9.52 5.84 -17.80
N LEU A 82 10.69 6.05 -18.40
CA LEU A 82 11.97 5.75 -17.77
C LEU A 82 12.16 6.53 -16.47
N LEU A 83 11.81 7.83 -16.47
CA LEU A 83 11.87 8.68 -15.29
C LEU A 83 11.00 8.11 -14.14
N LYS A 84 9.77 7.66 -14.45
CA LYS A 84 8.88 7.04 -13.45
C LYS A 84 9.48 5.77 -12.86
N ILE A 85 10.09 4.93 -13.69
CA ILE A 85 10.75 3.69 -13.25
C ILE A 85 11.89 4.01 -12.28
N PHE A 86 12.80 4.92 -12.66
CA PHE A 86 13.94 5.31 -11.82
C PHE A 86 13.52 5.94 -10.50
N LEU A 87 12.50 6.80 -10.50
CA LEU A 87 11.96 7.38 -9.28
C LEU A 87 11.35 6.31 -8.37
N ALA A 88 10.57 5.38 -8.92
CA ALA A 88 9.97 4.29 -8.16
C ALA A 88 11.04 3.38 -7.53
N GLU A 89 12.05 2.99 -8.30
CA GLU A 89 13.17 2.17 -7.83
C GLU A 89 13.94 2.86 -6.71
N ARG A 90 14.24 4.16 -6.86
CA ARG A 90 14.98 4.91 -5.83
C ARG A 90 14.17 5.03 -4.54
N VAL A 91 12.88 5.33 -4.64
CA VAL A 91 11.98 5.39 -3.47
C VAL A 91 11.87 4.04 -2.78
N ALA A 92 11.75 2.94 -3.54
CA ALA A 92 11.70 1.60 -2.98
C ALA A 92 12.99 1.26 -2.21
N ARG A 93 14.15 1.59 -2.78
CA ARG A 93 15.46 1.40 -2.14
C ARG A 93 15.59 2.18 -0.84
N GLU A 94 15.19 3.44 -0.81
CA GLU A 94 15.23 4.28 0.39
C GLU A 94 14.28 3.78 1.48
N ARG A 95 13.07 3.33 1.12
CA ARG A 95 12.12 2.72 2.06
C ARG A 95 12.63 1.39 2.62
N GLY A 96 13.25 0.56 1.79
CA GLY A 96 13.90 -0.69 2.21
C GLY A 96 15.07 -0.44 3.17
N ARG A 97 15.92 0.56 2.88
CA ARG A 97 17.06 0.94 3.72
C ARG A 97 16.64 1.56 5.06
N LYS A 98 15.51 2.28 5.12
CA LYS A 98 14.96 2.76 6.39
C LYS A 98 14.47 1.61 7.27
N ARG A 99 13.79 0.61 6.70
CA ARG A 99 13.32 -0.57 7.45
C ARG A 99 14.46 -1.41 8.03
N SER A 100 15.63 -1.47 7.38
CA SER A 100 16.79 -2.18 7.92
C SER A 100 17.50 -1.39 9.04
N ARG A 101 17.51 -0.06 8.97
CA ARG A 101 18.10 0.79 10.02
C ARG A 101 17.28 0.76 11.31
N THR A 102 15.95 0.91 11.25
CA THR A 102 15.09 0.89 12.45
C THR A 102 15.11 -0.46 13.19
N LYS A 103 15.53 -1.55 12.54
CA LYS A 103 15.65 -2.88 13.15
C LYS A 103 17.00 -3.14 13.84
N ALA A 104 17.98 -2.25 13.65
CA ALA A 104 19.31 -2.36 14.26
C ALA A 104 19.43 -1.52 15.56
N ASP A 105 18.47 -0.62 15.79
CA ASP A 105 18.45 0.32 16.93
C ASP A 105 17.40 -0.04 18.01
N VAL A 106 16.90 -1.29 18.04
CA VAL A 106 15.97 -1.83 19.06
C VAL A 106 16.43 -3.19 19.54
#